data_AF-A0A354TDE1-F1
#
_entry.id   AF-A0A354TDE1-F1
#
_cell.length_a   1.000
_cell.length_b   1.000
_cell.length_c   1.000
_cell.angle_alpha   90.00
_cell.angle_beta   90.00
_cell.angle_gamma   90.00
#
_symmetry.space_group_name_H-M   'P 1'
#
loop_
_entity.id
_entity.type
_entity.pdbx_description
1 polymer ?
#
loop_
_entity_poly.entity_id
_entity_poly.type
_entity_poly.pdbx_seq_one_letter_code
_entity_poly.pdbx_strand_id
1 'polypeptide(L)' 'MKKIQILGTGCRKCGLLAETAEAASKELGLEYSLEKVTDLNDIAGFGVMFTPALVVDGEVKLAGRVPSTDEMKQLLV' A
#
# COMPACT_ATOMS: atom_id res chain seq x y z
N MET A 1 10.93 10.63 -3.93
CA MET A 1 10.82 9.16 -3.77
C MET A 1 9.76 8.88 -2.72
N LYS A 2 8.60 8.31 -3.10
CA LYS A 2 7.52 7.95 -2.15
C LYS A 2 7.71 6.53 -1.64
N LYS A 3 7.69 6.31 -0.33
CA LYS A 3 7.77 4.96 0.26
C LYS A 3 6.39 4.33 0.33
N ILE A 4 6.13 3.29 -0.45
CA ILE A 4 4.85 2.57 -0.47
C ILE A 4 5.05 1.25 0.28
N GLN A 5 4.38 1.10 1.43
CA GLN A 5 4.45 -0.13 2.21
C GLN A 5 3.09 -0.83 2.21
N ILE A 6 3.08 -2.09 1.79
CA ILE A 6 1.88 -2.93 1.73
C ILE A 6 1.87 -3.81 2.97
N LEU A 7 0.98 -3.52 3.88
CA LEU A 7 0.79 -4.24 5.14
C LEU A 7 -0.22 -5.37 4.93
N GLY A 8 0.22 -6.62 4.97
CA GLY A 8 -0.70 -7.74 4.86
C GLY A 8 -0.03 -9.11 4.95
N THR A 9 -0.77 -10.08 5.48
CA THR A 9 -0.33 -11.46 5.73
C THR A 9 -0.27 -12.34 4.47
N GLY A 10 -0.02 -11.75 3.28
CA GLY A 10 0.24 -12.51 2.05
C GLY A 10 -1.00 -13.05 1.31
N CYS A 11 -2.19 -12.52 1.56
CA CYS A 11 -3.39 -12.87 0.78
C CYS A 11 -3.33 -12.30 -0.65
N ARG A 12 -4.07 -12.93 -1.59
CA ARG A 12 -4.21 -12.51 -3.00
C ARG A 12 -4.49 -11.01 -3.19
N LYS A 13 -5.26 -10.42 -2.27
CA LYS A 13 -5.60 -8.99 -2.25
C LYS A 13 -4.37 -8.08 -2.05
N CYS A 14 -3.37 -8.50 -1.28
CA CYS A 14 -2.15 -7.73 -1.04
C CYS A 14 -1.30 -7.64 -2.32
N GLY A 15 -1.29 -8.72 -3.12
CA GLY A 15 -0.64 -8.74 -4.43
C GLY A 15 -1.27 -7.74 -5.40
N LEU A 16 -2.61 -7.77 -5.51
CA LEU A 16 -3.38 -6.79 -6.29
C LEU A 16 -3.12 -5.34 -5.84
N LEU A 17 -3.06 -5.08 -4.53
CA LEU A 17 -2.74 -3.77 -3.99
C LEU A 17 -1.37 -3.28 -4.46
N ALA A 18 -0.36 -4.17 -4.39
CA ALA A 18 1.00 -3.85 -4.79
C ALA A 18 1.12 -3.58 -6.30
N GLU A 19 0.53 -4.44 -7.14
CA GLU A 19 0.51 -4.24 -8.59
C GLU A 19 -0.22 -2.94 -8.98
N THR A 20 -1.34 -2.64 -8.33
CA THR A 20 -2.10 -1.41 -8.60
C THR A 20 -1.30 -0.18 -8.19
N ALA A 21 -0.63 -0.21 -7.03
CA ALA A 21 0.21 0.88 -6.55
C ALA A 21 1.43 1.11 -7.44
N GLU A 22 2.07 0.03 -7.89
CA GLU A 22 3.17 0.06 -8.86
C GLU A 22 2.72 0.65 -10.20
N ALA A 23 1.63 0.13 -10.77
CA ALA A 23 1.08 0.63 -12.03
C ALA A 23 0.72 2.11 -11.96
N ALA A 24 0.03 2.52 -10.88
CA ALA A 24 -0.34 3.92 -10.64
C ALA A 24 0.88 4.83 -10.48
N SER A 25 1.89 4.41 -9.71
CA SER A 25 3.11 5.20 -9.51
C SER A 25 3.91 5.36 -10.80
N LYS A 26 4.00 4.28 -11.60
CA LYS A 26 4.65 4.28 -12.91
C LYS A 26 3.91 5.16 -13.92
N GLU A 27 2.58 5.13 -13.91
CA GLU A 27 1.73 5.99 -14.76
C GLU A 27 1.86 7.47 -14.37
N LEU A 28 2.01 7.76 -13.08
CA LEU A 28 2.27 9.11 -12.56
C LEU A 28 3.72 9.58 -12.77
N GLY A 29 4.63 8.69 -13.20
CA GLY A 29 6.05 8.99 -13.35
C GLY A 29 6.75 9.33 -12.03
N LEU A 30 6.19 8.87 -10.90
CA LEU A 30 6.75 9.12 -9.56
C LEU A 30 7.80 8.06 -9.23
N GLU A 31 8.92 8.48 -8.65
CA GLU A 31 9.82 7.54 -7.99
C GLU A 31 9.16 7.00 -6.73
N TYR A 32 8.97 5.68 -6.65
CA TYR A 32 8.40 4.99 -5.51
C TYR A 32 9.28 3.83 -5.05
N SER A 33 9.11 3.42 -3.80
CA SER A 33 9.78 2.25 -3.22
C SER A 33 8.73 1.34 -2.59
N LEU A 34 8.53 0.16 -3.16
CA LEU A 34 7.50 -0.78 -2.72
C LEU A 34 8.07 -1.80 -1.73
N GLU A 35 7.55 -1.80 -0.51
CA GLU A 35 7.95 -2.70 0.57
C GLU A 35 6.74 -3.51 1.05
N LYS A 36 6.85 -4.84 1.09
CA LYS A 36 5.77 -5.70 1.59
C LYS A 36 6.05 -6.02 3.04
N VAL A 37 5.21 -5.50 3.91
CA VAL A 37 5.28 -5.73 5.35
C VAL A 37 4.30 -6.84 5.69
N THR A 38 4.86 -8.02 5.96
CA THR A 38 4.10 -9.21 6.37
C THR A 38 4.16 -9.45 7.88
N ASP A 39 4.99 -8.70 8.60
CA ASP A 39 5.16 -8.85 10.04
C ASP A 39 3.99 -8.24 10.79
N LEU A 40 3.38 -9.03 11.68
CA LEU A 40 2.24 -8.59 12.48
C LEU A 40 2.62 -7.47 13.46
N ASN A 41 3.87 -7.43 13.94
CA ASN A 41 4.32 -6.37 14.85
C ASN A 41 4.38 -5.03 14.14
N ASP A 42 4.94 -4.97 12.93
CA ASP A 42 4.94 -3.74 12.13
C ASP A 42 3.50 -3.28 11.84
N ILE A 43 2.61 -4.20 11.42
CA ILE A 43 1.20 -3.89 11.13
C ILE A 43 0.50 -3.29 12.36
N ALA A 44 0.72 -3.87 13.54
CA ALA A 44 0.20 -3.35 14.80
C ALA A 44 0.84 -1.98 15.15
N GLY A 45 2.12 -1.80 14.86
CA GLY A 45 2.85 -0.53 15.04
C GLY A 45 2.29 0.60 14.19
N PHE A 46 1.77 0.30 12.99
CA PHE A 46 1.05 1.26 12.14
C PHE A 46 -0.39 1.52 12.59
N GLY A 47 -0.90 0.84 13.63
CA GLY A 47 -2.27 1.00 14.12
C GLY A 47 -3.33 0.44 13.18
N VAL A 48 -2.95 -0.45 12.26
CA VAL A 48 -3.86 -1.06 11.29
C VAL A 48 -4.58 -2.24 11.92
N MET A 49 -5.89 -2.10 12.17
CA MET A 49 -6.74 -3.21 12.61
C MET A 49 -7.13 -4.16 11.48
N PHE A 50 -7.23 -3.65 10.24
CA PHE A 50 -7.73 -4.41 9.10
C PHE A 50 -6.68 -4.46 7.99
N THR A 51 -6.17 -5.66 7.73
CA THR A 51 -5.31 -5.94 6.57
C THR A 51 -6.15 -6.44 5.39
N PRO A 52 -5.76 -6.15 4.13
CA PRO A 52 -4.56 -5.44 3.70
C PRO A 52 -4.65 -3.92 3.91
N ALA A 53 -3.50 -3.29 4.19
CA ALA A 53 -3.35 -1.85 4.29
C ALA A 53 -2.22 -1.32 3.41
N LEU A 54 -2.38 -0.07 3.00
CA LEU A 54 -1.43 0.71 2.21
C LEU A 54 -0.93 1.86 3.07
N VAL A 55 0.39 1.91 3.20
CA VAL A 55 1.10 3.02 3.80
C VAL A 55 1.85 3.74 2.70
N VAL A 56 1.75 5.06 2.65
CA VAL A 56 2.53 5.90 1.74
C VAL A 56 3.25 6.94 2.59
N ASP A 57 4.56 6.99 2.47
CA ASP A 57 5.42 7.92 3.22
C ASP A 57 5.30 7.78 4.75
N GLY A 58 5.07 6.55 5.22
CA GLY A 58 4.85 6.26 6.65
C GLY A 58 3.43 6.54 7.14
N GLU A 59 2.55 7.09 6.30
CA GLU A 59 1.16 7.36 6.64
C GLU A 59 0.22 6.29 6.08
N VAL A 60 -0.65 5.74 6.92
CA VAL A 60 -1.67 4.78 6.51
C VAL A 60 -2.71 5.50 5.66
N LYS A 61 -2.65 5.29 4.34
CA LYS A 61 -3.59 5.87 3.38
C LYS A 61 -4.85 5.03 3.24
N LEU A 62 -4.76 3.72 3.45
CA LEU A 62 -5.88 2.81 3.30
C LEU A 62 -5.69 1.55 4.15
N ALA A 63 -6.77 1.02 4.70
CA ALA A 63 -6.78 -0.22 5.47
C ALA A 63 -8.07 -1.01 5.22
N GLY A 64 -7.98 -2.34 5.23
CA GLY A 64 -9.10 -3.28 5.16
C GLY A 64 -9.74 -3.47 3.79
N ARG A 65 -9.21 -2.86 2.71
CA ARG A 65 -9.74 -3.01 1.34
C ARG A 65 -8.66 -2.92 0.27
N VAL A 66 -9.05 -3.04 -0.99
CA VAL A 66 -8.20 -2.77 -2.16
C VAL A 66 -8.90 -1.64 -2.93
N PRO A 67 -8.29 -0.46 -3.07
CA PRO A 67 -8.86 0.62 -3.87
C PRO A 67 -8.78 0.28 -5.37
N SER A 68 -9.57 0.96 -6.18
CA SER A 68 -9.39 0.93 -7.63
C SER A 68 -8.16 1.74 -8.05
N THR A 69 -7.66 1.54 -9.27
CA THR A 69 -6.50 2.26 -9.82
C THR A 69 -6.62 3.78 -9.75
N ASP A 70 -7.84 4.32 -9.89
CA ASP A 70 -8.09 5.75 -9.80
C ASP A 70 -7.89 6.30 -8.37
N GLU A 71 -8.50 5.64 -7.38
CA GLU A 71 -8.25 5.93 -5.96
C GLU A 71 -6.77 5.74 -5.60
N MET A 72 -6.12 4.70 -6.14
CA MET A 72 -4.69 4.46 -5.92
C MET A 72 -3.85 5.67 -6.33
N LYS A 73 -4.13 6.25 -7.51
CA LYS A 73 -3.46 7.47 -7.99
C LYS A 73 -3.73 8.65 -7.06
N GLN A 74 -4.96 8.81 -6.58
CA GLN A 74 -5.33 9.84 -5.60
C GLN A 74 -4.60 9.69 -4.25
N LEU A 75 -4.33 8.47 -3.80
CA LEU A 75 -3.60 8.20 -2.56
C LEU A 75 -2.08 8.40 -2.71
N LEU A 76 -1.58 8.29 -3.95
CA LEU A 76 -0.16 8.42 -4.29
C LEU A 76 0.26 9.84 -4.67
N VAL A 77 -0.68 10.77 -4.91
CA VAL A 77 -0.40 12.20 -5.15
C VAL A 77 -0.41 12.95 -3.82
#